data_AF-A0A4Q7MBB0-F1
#
_entry.id   AF-A0A4Q7MBB0-F1
#
_cell.length_a   1.000
_cell.length_b   1.000
_cell.length_c   1.000
_cell.angle_alpha   90.00
_cell.angle_beta   90.00
_cell.angle_gamma   90.00
#
_symmetry.space_group_name_H-M   'P 1'
#
loop_
_entity.id
_entity.type
_entity.pdbx_description
1 polymer ?
#
loop_
_entity_poly.entity_id
_entity_poly.type
_entity_poly.pdbx_seq_one_letter_code
_entity_poly.pdbx_strand_id
1 'polypeptide(L)'
;MLPRNDTTTASHVELTPLSPTMWRVCDDRFDAGELRQVVGYLHAIGSEFEMLWMRPHPGGVYRYPTMEAALDAISLRLELTSDLR
;
A
#
# COMPACT_ATOMS: atom_id res chain seq x y z
N MET A 1 -20.22 23.19 -19.54
CA MET A 1 -19.90 21.76 -19.31
C MET A 1 -18.49 21.74 -18.76
N LEU A 2 -18.33 21.66 -17.44
CA LEU A 2 -17.01 21.66 -16.79
C LEU A 2 -16.38 20.27 -16.99
N PRO A 3 -15.07 20.17 -17.24
CA PRO A 3 -14.41 18.87 -17.27
C PRO A 3 -14.53 18.26 -15.88
N ARG A 4 -15.03 17.02 -15.82
CA ARG A 4 -14.89 16.18 -14.64
C ARG A 4 -13.39 15.94 -14.47
N ASN A 5 -12.79 16.57 -13.46
CA ASN A 5 -11.53 16.11 -12.92
C ASN A 5 -11.84 14.78 -12.22
N ASP A 6 -11.97 13.72 -13.01
CA ASP A 6 -11.77 12.36 -12.54
C ASP A 6 -10.28 12.25 -12.25
N THR A 7 -9.82 12.87 -11.15
CA THR A 7 -8.56 12.51 -10.52
C THR A 7 -8.80 11.14 -9.89
N THR A 8 -8.91 10.13 -10.75
CA THR A 8 -8.66 8.75 -10.37
C THR A 8 -7.18 8.74 -10.04
N THR A 9 -6.85 9.08 -8.80
CA THR A 9 -5.55 8.77 -8.22
C THR A 9 -5.45 7.26 -8.37
N ALA A 10 -4.77 6.81 -9.41
CA ALA A 10 -4.56 5.40 -9.66
C ALA A 10 -3.79 4.91 -8.43
N SER A 11 -4.49 4.19 -7.55
CA SER A 11 -3.87 3.62 -6.37
C SER A 11 -2.77 2.70 -6.85
N HIS A 12 -1.52 3.13 -6.71
CA HIS A 12 -0.32 2.39 -7.15
C HIS A 12 -0.03 1.16 -6.29
N VAL A 13 -1.04 0.64 -5.61
CA VAL A 13 -0.93 -0.38 -4.59
C VAL A 13 -1.68 -1.61 -5.05
N GLU A 14 -0.93 -2.68 -5.25
CA GLU A 14 -1.46 -4.00 -5.54
C GLU A 14 -1.32 -4.92 -4.32
N LEU A 15 -2.36 -5.69 -4.02
CA LEU A 15 -2.34 -6.70 -2.97
C LEU A 15 -2.20 -8.10 -3.58
N THR A 16 -1.04 -8.73 -3.37
CA THR A 16 -0.87 -10.15 -3.69
C THR A 16 -1.21 -11.00 -2.47
N PRO A 17 -2.22 -11.88 -2.49
CA PRO A 17 -2.53 -12.75 -1.36
C PRO A 17 -1.39 -13.76 -1.12
N LEU A 18 -0.98 -13.88 0.15
CA LEU A 18 -0.04 -14.91 0.63
C LEU A 18 -0.77 -15.98 1.44
N SER A 19 -1.83 -15.59 2.13
CA SER A 19 -2.74 -16.47 2.88
C SER A 19 -4.14 -15.84 2.92
N PRO A 20 -5.16 -16.52 3.49
CA PRO A 20 -6.50 -15.93 3.65
C PRO A 20 -6.53 -14.63 4.47
N THR A 21 -5.53 -14.40 5.31
CA THR A 21 -5.46 -13.22 6.19
C THR A 21 -4.26 -12.33 5.90
N MET A 22 -3.38 -12.68 4.96
CA MET A 22 -2.12 -11.98 4.75
C MET A 22 -1.89 -11.67 3.28
N TRP A 23 -1.44 -10.45 3.01
CA TRP A 23 -1.13 -9.95 1.67
C TRP A 23 0.27 -9.35 1.64
N ARG A 24 0.96 -9.57 0.53
CA ARG A 24 2.10 -8.74 0.14
C ARG A 24 1.56 -7.49 -0.52
N VAL A 25 2.05 -6.34 -0.06
CA VAL A 25 1.72 -5.03 -0.60
C VAL A 25 2.79 -4.62 -1.60
N CYS A 26 2.39 -4.43 -2.85
CA CYS A 26 3.26 -4.11 -3.97
C CYS A 26 2.98 -2.70 -4.48
N ASP A 27 4.04 -2.00 -4.89
CA ASP A 27 4.00 -0.75 -5.63
C ASP A 27 4.02 -1.08 -7.14
N ASP A 28 2.91 -0.82 -7.83
CA ASP A 28 2.70 -1.21 -9.24
C ASP A 28 3.54 -0.39 -10.24
N ARG A 29 4.22 0.65 -9.75
CA ARG A 29 5.15 1.46 -10.55
C ARG A 29 6.48 0.76 -10.80
N PHE A 30 6.71 -0.38 -10.16
CA PHE A 30 7.88 -1.23 -10.35
C PHE A 30 7.48 -2.56 -10.98
N ASP A 31 8.33 -3.06 -11.88
CA ASP A 31 8.10 -4.34 -12.53
C ASP A 31 8.11 -5.51 -11.54
N ALA A 32 7.38 -6.56 -11.89
CA ALA A 32 7.31 -7.79 -11.11
C ALA A 32 8.72 -8.38 -10.89
N GLY A 33 9.08 -8.57 -9.62
CA GLY A 33 10.39 -9.12 -9.23
C GLY A 33 11.45 -8.07 -8.90
N GLU A 34 11.17 -6.77 -9.10
CA GLU A 34 12.01 -5.73 -8.53
C GLU A 34 11.91 -5.75 -7.00
N LEU A 35 13.05 -5.65 -6.29
CA LEU A 35 13.06 -5.51 -4.83
C LEU A 35 12.30 -4.24 -4.38
N ARG A 36 12.27 -3.22 -5.24
CA ARG A 36 11.52 -1.97 -5.03
C ARG A 36 10.02 -2.11 -5.29
N GLN A 37 9.54 -3.27 -5.69
CA GLN A 37 8.12 -3.53 -5.77
C GLN A 37 7.51 -3.72 -4.37
N VAL A 38 8.22 -4.38 -3.44
CA VAL A 38 7.63 -4.75 -2.14
C VAL A 38 7.63 -3.59 -1.16
N VAL A 39 6.44 -3.07 -0.84
CA VAL A 39 6.23 -1.99 0.13
C VAL A 39 6.18 -2.53 1.55
N GLY A 40 5.52 -3.68 1.71
CA GLY A 40 5.38 -4.34 3.00
C GLY A 40 4.38 -5.49 2.97
N TYR A 41 3.87 -5.82 4.16
CA TYR A 41 2.93 -6.91 4.36
C TYR A 41 1.75 -6.43 5.18
N LEU A 42 0.55 -6.77 4.72
CA LEU A 42 -0.69 -6.48 5.41
C LEU A 42 -1.25 -7.78 6.00
N HIS A 43 -1.67 -7.75 7.25
CA HIS A 43 -2.24 -8.89 7.93
C HIS A 43 -3.56 -8.50 8.60
N ALA A 44 -4.63 -9.25 8.34
CA ALA A 44 -5.89 -9.13 9.05
C ALA A 44 -5.76 -9.78 10.45
N ILE A 45 -5.96 -8.97 11.50
CA ILE A 45 -5.88 -9.39 12.90
C ILE A 45 -7.17 -9.00 13.60
N GLY A 46 -8.04 -9.99 13.83
CA GLY A 46 -9.36 -9.76 14.40
C GLY A 46 -10.22 -8.91 13.46
N SER A 47 -10.62 -7.71 13.91
CA SER A 47 -11.39 -6.75 13.12
C SER A 47 -10.53 -5.67 12.46
N GLU A 48 -9.19 -5.74 12.60
CA GLU A 48 -8.27 -4.72 12.12
C GLU A 48 -7.28 -5.28 11.09
N PHE A 49 -6.53 -4.37 10.48
CA PHE A 49 -5.47 -4.67 9.52
C PHE A 49 -4.16 -4.08 10.02
N GLU A 50 -3.14 -4.90 10.14
CA GLU A 50 -1.80 -4.50 10.56
C GLU A 50 -0.87 -4.49 9.34
N MET A 51 -0.21 -3.35 9.11
CA MET A 51 0.77 -3.14 8.05
C MET A 51 2.18 -3.13 8.63
N LEU A 52 2.98 -4.11 8.24
CA LEU A 52 4.43 -4.11 8.42
C LEU A 52 5.09 -3.46 7.20
N TRP A 53 5.75 -2.32 7.42
CA TRP A 53 6.47 -1.59 6.40
C TRP A 53 7.86 -2.17 6.17
N MET A 54 8.21 -2.38 4.90
CA MET A 54 9.56 -2.78 4.47
C MET A 54 10.32 -1.62 3.83
N ARG A 55 9.63 -0.56 3.39
CA ARG A 55 10.23 0.65 2.82
C ARG A 55 9.44 1.92 3.15
N PRO A 56 10.05 3.12 3.02
CA PRO A 56 11.49 3.35 2.86
C PRO A 56 12.30 2.98 4.13
N HIS A 57 11.65 2.94 5.30
CA HIS A 57 12.25 2.54 6.57
C HIS A 57 11.59 1.24 7.05
N PRO A 58 12.30 0.10 6.99
CA PRO A 58 11.74 -1.19 7.39
C PRO A 58 11.47 -1.24 8.91
N GLY A 59 10.47 -2.04 9.30
CA GLY A 59 10.15 -2.35 10.69
C GLY A 59 9.07 -1.46 11.33
N GLY A 60 8.56 -0.46 10.62
CA GLY A 60 7.39 0.29 11.08
C GLY A 60 6.12 -0.57 11.06
N VAL A 61 5.34 -0.56 12.13
CA VAL A 61 4.06 -1.30 12.22
C VAL A 61 2.93 -0.31 12.53
N TYR A 62 1.86 -0.37 11.74
CA TYR A 62 0.67 0.48 11.90
C TYR A 62 -0.58 -0.36 11.78
N ARG A 63 -1.63 0.01 12.52
CA ARG A 63 -2.93 -0.67 12.52
C ARG A 63 -4.00 0.23 11.95
N TYR A 64 -4.91 -0.37 11.20
CA TYR A 64 -6.02 0.30 10.54
C TYR A 64 -7.32 -0.44 10.81
N PRO A 65 -8.44 0.29 10.99
CA PRO A 65 -9.73 -0.32 11.31
C PRO A 65 -10.36 -1.05 10.12
N THR A 66 -9.96 -0.73 8.88
CA THR A 66 -10.50 -1.34 7.66
C THR A 66 -9.39 -1.52 6.62
N MET A 67 -9.62 -2.43 5.67
CA MET A 67 -8.74 -2.65 4.51
C MET A 67 -8.58 -1.36 3.70
N GLU A 68 -9.67 -0.64 3.47
CA GLU A 68 -9.70 0.62 2.74
C GLU A 68 -8.81 1.68 3.41
N ALA A 69 -8.96 1.87 4.73
CA ALA A 69 -8.13 2.81 5.48
C ALA A 69 -6.64 2.45 5.43
N ALA A 70 -6.30 1.16 5.40
CA ALA A 70 -4.92 0.71 5.21
C ALA A 70 -4.39 1.07 3.82
N LEU A 71 -5.16 0.78 2.77
CA LEU A 71 -4.78 1.07 1.38
C LEU A 71 -4.62 2.57 1.14
N ASP A 72 -5.55 3.39 1.61
CA ASP A 72 -5.47 4.85 1.50
C ASP A 72 -4.21 5.40 2.17
N ALA A 73 -3.93 4.95 3.40
CA ALA A 73 -2.73 5.35 4.13
C ALA A 73 -1.44 4.88 3.43
N ILE A 74 -1.46 3.71 2.79
CA ILE A 74 -0.32 3.19 2.04
C ILE A 74 -0.08 4.02 0.78
N SER A 75 -1.11 4.24 -0.03
CA SER A 75 -1.04 5.03 -1.25
C SER A 75 -0.54 6.45 -0.96
N LEU A 76 -1.11 7.13 0.04
CA LEU A 76 -0.68 8.46 0.44
C LEU A 76 0.80 8.49 0.86
N ARG A 77 1.25 7.49 1.64
CA ARG A 77 2.66 7.44 2.07
C ARG A 77 3.59 7.15 0.90
N LEU A 78 3.17 6.34 -0.07
CA LEU A 78 3.95 6.12 -1.28
C LEU A 78 4.09 7.40 -2.07
N GLU A 79 3.00 8.15 -2.31
CA GLU A 79 3.06 9.46 -2.97
C GLU A 79 4.06 10.39 -2.31
N LEU A 80 3.93 10.60 -0.99
CA LEU A 80 4.81 11.49 -0.21
C LEU A 80 6.29 11.07 -0.22
N THR A 81 6.59 9.79 -0.38
CA THR A 81 7.97 9.27 -0.39
C THR A 81 8.55 9.14 -1.80
N SER A 82 7.71 9.25 -2.83
CA SER A 82 8.13 9.16 -4.24
C SER A 82 8.72 10.46 -4.76
N ASP A 83 8.24 11.59 -4.23
CA ASP A 83 8.72 12.95 -4.56
C ASP A 83 10.11 13.27 -3.99
N LEU A 84 10.70 12.36 -3.21
CA LEU A 84 12.04 12.48 -2.65
C LEU A 84 13.14 11.90 -3.57
N ARG A 85 12.86 11.75 -4.87
CA ARG A 85 13.83 11.28 -5.88
C ARG A 85 14.50 12.42 -6.63
#